data_AF-A0A150PSJ0-F1
#
_entry.id   AF-A0A150PSJ0-F1
#
_cell.length_a   1.000
_cell.length_b   1.000
_cell.length_c   1.000
_cell.angle_alpha   90.00
_cell.angle_beta   90.00
_cell.angle_gamma   90.00
#
_symmetry.space_group_name_H-M   'P 1'
#
loop_
_entity.id
_entity.type
_entity.pdbx_description
1 polymer ?
#
loop_
_entity_poly.entity_id
_entity_poly.type
_entity_poly.pdbx_seq_one_letter_code
_entity_poly.pdbx_strand_id
1 'polypeptide(L)'
;MLSPDVRFEGFTATDWVRVLSLFRPRRPGSEEREPDRPRGGVVAVHAGGRLRKLMHTDAGRLRIDDAQRGLPRSAEELAARHHASWAAVIEAGALEAIVERFGARTRRGDDFLAQSLLLLQLAREELHAGRIDLWPARLRGVPMPSAGVVRGTLESLAGVGKTMVIGLFEGGELWTSVAMRRDARGINLILGPDEVRKDMGLLAGDWRRDYRHLSRAIEERAGELSLGCFAEAETIRKLEVDPSPGAWARAVAVRDVILAPVPAALAIPLGIDAGRAALSALRAIADRIDPVG
;
A
#
# COMPACT_ATOMS: atom_id res chain seq x y z
N MET A 1 8.67 1.23 19.61
CA MET A 1 7.73 2.37 19.66
C MET A 1 7.71 2.99 18.29
N LEU A 2 6.53 3.19 17.69
CA LEU A 2 6.39 4.08 16.54
C LEU A 2 6.89 5.46 16.96
N SER A 3 7.62 6.16 16.08
CA SER A 3 8.17 7.48 16.39
C SER A 3 7.12 8.40 17.04
N PRO A 4 7.41 9.00 18.22
CA PRO A 4 6.43 9.78 18.99
C PRO A 4 5.94 11.03 18.26
N ASP A 5 6.63 11.42 17.18
CA ASP A 5 6.40 12.66 16.45
C ASP A 5 5.36 12.49 15.31
N VAL A 6 4.81 11.29 15.09
CA VAL A 6 3.81 11.04 14.04
C VAL A 6 2.39 11.06 14.59
N ARG A 7 1.58 12.01 14.09
CA ARG A 7 0.14 12.06 14.35
C ARG A 7 -0.59 11.13 13.38
N PHE A 8 -1.41 10.24 13.92
CA PHE A 8 -2.32 9.37 13.16
C PHE A 8 -3.75 9.81 13.40
N GLU A 9 -4.45 10.26 12.35
CA GLU A 9 -5.75 10.92 12.47
C GLU A 9 -6.74 10.45 11.40
N GLY A 10 -8.03 10.66 11.63
CA GLY A 10 -9.06 10.47 10.60
C GLY A 10 -9.28 9.03 10.12
N PHE A 11 -8.98 8.02 10.95
CA PHE A 11 -9.35 6.63 10.65
C PHE A 11 -10.41 6.12 11.62
N THR A 12 -11.52 5.63 11.07
CA THR A 12 -12.44 4.75 11.80
C THR A 12 -11.97 3.30 11.75
N ALA A 13 -12.57 2.43 12.56
CA ALA A 13 -12.33 0.98 12.46
C ALA A 13 -12.63 0.44 11.05
N THR A 14 -13.69 0.94 10.41
CA THR A 14 -14.05 0.58 9.04
C THR A 14 -12.98 1.00 8.04
N ASP A 15 -12.37 2.18 8.22
CA ASP A 15 -11.31 2.68 7.33
C ASP A 15 -10.06 1.81 7.41
N TRP A 16 -9.68 1.39 8.62
CA TRP A 16 -8.59 0.43 8.80
C TRP A 16 -8.89 -0.89 8.11
N VAL A 17 -10.11 -1.42 8.24
CA VAL A 17 -10.51 -2.64 7.52
C VAL A 17 -10.45 -2.43 6.01
N ARG A 18 -10.87 -1.27 5.49
CA ARG A 18 -10.80 -0.95 4.04
C ARG A 18 -9.35 -0.88 3.56
N VAL A 19 -8.47 -0.14 4.25
CA VAL A 19 -7.03 -0.08 3.92
C VAL A 19 -6.41 -1.48 3.94
N LEU A 20 -6.63 -2.24 5.01
CA LEU A 20 -6.10 -3.61 5.11
C LEU A 20 -6.71 -4.55 4.05
N SER A 21 -7.93 -4.28 3.60
CA SER A 21 -8.59 -5.06 2.55
C SER A 21 -8.03 -4.83 1.15
N LEU A 22 -7.28 -3.75 0.90
CA LEU A 22 -6.50 -3.60 -0.33
C LEU A 22 -5.47 -4.72 -0.43
N PHE A 23 -4.80 -4.97 0.69
CA PHE A 23 -3.79 -6.00 0.83
C PHE A 23 -4.39 -7.39 1.02
N ARG A 24 -5.72 -7.53 1.20
CA ARG A 24 -6.38 -8.84 1.17
C ARG A 24 -6.26 -9.40 -0.23
N PRO A 25 -5.62 -10.54 -0.37
CA PRO A 25 -5.48 -11.06 -1.71
C PRO A 25 -6.78 -11.60 -2.29
N ARG A 26 -6.97 -11.33 -3.58
CA ARG A 26 -8.09 -11.81 -4.40
C ARG A 26 -7.53 -12.19 -5.76
N ARG A 27 -7.99 -13.30 -6.33
CA ARG A 27 -7.71 -13.66 -7.72
C ARG A 27 -8.35 -12.62 -8.66
N PRO A 28 -7.68 -12.25 -9.77
CA PRO A 28 -8.34 -11.49 -10.84
C PRO A 28 -9.42 -12.37 -11.47
N GLY A 29 -10.67 -11.87 -11.55
CA GLY A 29 -11.75 -12.61 -12.21
C GLY A 29 -13.16 -12.06 -12.01
N SER A 30 -13.73 -11.65 -13.15
CA SER A 30 -15.12 -11.52 -13.62
C SER A 30 -16.25 -11.02 -12.70
N GLU A 31 -16.97 -10.03 -13.22
CA GLU A 31 -18.30 -9.60 -12.79
C GLU A 31 -19.34 -10.68 -13.13
N GLU A 32 -19.57 -11.60 -12.21
CA GLU A 32 -20.88 -12.25 -12.00
C GLU A 32 -20.84 -12.97 -10.66
N ARG A 33 -21.94 -12.91 -9.90
CA ARG A 33 -22.04 -13.51 -8.55
C ARG A 33 -22.06 -15.04 -8.65
N GLU A 34 -20.90 -15.66 -8.83
CA GLU A 34 -20.76 -17.11 -8.72
C GLU A 34 -20.81 -17.54 -7.23
N PRO A 35 -21.68 -18.50 -6.86
CA PRO A 35 -21.79 -19.01 -5.50
C PRO A 35 -20.54 -19.77 -5.03
N ASP A 36 -19.71 -20.25 -5.96
CA ASP A 36 -18.48 -21.02 -5.69
C ASP A 36 -17.21 -20.17 -5.57
N ARG A 37 -17.36 -18.83 -5.54
CA ARG A 37 -16.24 -17.90 -5.48
C ARG A 37 -15.47 -18.05 -4.14
N PRO A 38 -14.13 -18.17 -4.17
CA PRO A 38 -13.32 -18.23 -2.96
C PRO A 38 -13.56 -17.01 -2.06
N ARG A 39 -13.75 -17.24 -0.75
CA ARG A 39 -14.08 -16.20 0.24
C ARG A 39 -13.19 -16.29 1.47
N GLY A 40 -13.03 -15.16 2.15
CA GLY A 40 -12.19 -15.08 3.34
C GLY A 40 -10.72 -15.42 3.08
N GLY A 41 -10.00 -15.68 4.15
CA GLY A 41 -8.63 -16.14 4.09
C GLY A 41 -8.33 -17.22 5.10
N VAL A 42 -7.25 -17.94 4.86
CA VAL A 42 -6.81 -19.02 5.73
C VAL A 42 -5.39 -18.79 6.24
N VAL A 43 -5.22 -18.86 7.55
CA VAL A 43 -3.92 -18.73 8.23
C VAL A 43 -3.56 -20.05 8.89
N ALA A 44 -2.42 -20.60 8.51
CA ALA A 44 -1.81 -21.78 9.09
C ALA A 44 -0.56 -21.39 9.89
N VAL A 45 -0.44 -21.91 11.11
CA VAL A 45 0.80 -21.82 11.91
C VAL A 45 1.36 -23.22 12.07
N HIS A 46 2.64 -23.41 11.74
CA HIS A 46 3.31 -24.71 11.89
C HIS A 46 4.58 -24.62 12.75
N ALA A 47 4.97 -25.74 13.36
CA ALA A 47 6.22 -25.85 14.12
C ALA A 47 6.78 -27.27 13.97
N GLY A 48 8.07 -27.39 13.65
CA GLY A 48 8.74 -28.69 13.49
C GLY A 48 8.07 -29.58 12.43
N GLY A 49 7.67 -29.00 11.29
CA GLY A 49 7.02 -29.72 10.20
C GLY A 49 5.58 -30.17 10.49
N ARG A 50 4.93 -29.65 11.55
CA ARG A 50 3.54 -29.99 11.91
C ARG A 50 2.67 -28.76 12.06
N LEU A 51 1.44 -28.83 11.55
CA LEU A 51 0.43 -27.79 11.71
C LEU A 51 -0.01 -27.70 13.19
N ARG A 52 0.01 -26.50 13.75
CA ARG A 52 -0.36 -26.20 15.15
C ARG A 52 -1.68 -25.44 15.25
N LYS A 53 -1.92 -24.54 14.30
CA LYS A 53 -3.12 -23.72 14.26
C LYS A 53 -3.58 -23.55 12.82
N LEU A 54 -4.89 -23.62 12.63
CA LEU A 54 -5.53 -23.35 11.35
C LEU A 54 -6.78 -22.51 11.59
N MET A 55 -6.88 -21.40 10.88
CA MET A 55 -7.97 -20.43 11.05
C MET A 55 -8.43 -19.93 9.69
N HIS A 56 -9.74 -19.96 9.46
CA HIS A 56 -10.40 -19.27 8.37
C HIS A 56 -11.01 -17.97 8.90
N THR A 57 -10.91 -16.86 8.17
CA THR A 57 -11.47 -15.58 8.62
C THR A 57 -12.99 -15.63 8.76
N ASP A 58 -13.65 -16.44 7.95
CA ASP A 58 -15.12 -16.49 7.89
C ASP A 58 -15.71 -17.66 8.69
N ALA A 59 -15.00 -18.80 8.72
CA ALA A 59 -15.46 -20.01 9.41
C ALA A 59 -14.82 -20.17 10.81
N GLY A 60 -13.91 -19.27 11.19
CA GLY A 60 -13.20 -19.33 12.46
C GLY A 60 -12.14 -20.43 12.50
N ARG A 61 -11.95 -21.03 13.68
CA ARG A 61 -10.91 -22.07 13.87
C ARG A 61 -11.30 -23.36 13.16
N LEU A 62 -10.43 -23.83 12.26
CA LEU A 62 -10.63 -25.10 11.56
C LEU A 62 -10.00 -26.26 12.36
N ARG A 63 -10.60 -27.45 12.23
CA ARG A 63 -10.04 -28.68 12.82
C ARG A 63 -8.83 -29.13 12.01
N ILE A 64 -7.79 -29.58 12.73
CA ILE A 64 -6.59 -30.17 12.14
C ILE A 64 -6.78 -31.68 12.25
N ASP A 65 -7.33 -32.29 11.21
CA ASP A 65 -7.54 -33.75 11.19
C ASP A 65 -6.21 -34.49 10.94
N ASP A 66 -6.15 -35.77 11.29
CA ASP A 66 -4.91 -36.56 11.18
C ASP A 66 -4.40 -36.68 9.73
N ALA A 67 -5.30 -36.65 8.75
CA ALA A 67 -4.97 -36.58 7.32
C ALA A 67 -4.41 -35.21 6.88
N GLN A 68 -4.55 -34.16 7.71
CA GLN A 68 -3.99 -32.82 7.50
C GLN A 68 -2.67 -32.59 8.27
N ARG A 69 -2.13 -33.62 8.94
CA ARG A 69 -0.83 -33.54 9.65
C ARG A 69 0.37 -33.38 8.72
N GLY A 70 0.22 -33.62 7.42
CA GLY A 70 1.16 -33.16 6.41
C GLY A 70 0.98 -31.65 6.21
N LEU A 71 2.04 -30.87 6.38
CA LEU A 71 2.02 -29.45 6.03
C LEU A 71 1.45 -29.30 4.60
N PRO A 72 0.50 -28.36 4.35
CA PRO A 72 0.33 -27.84 3.01
C PRO A 72 1.71 -27.40 2.50
N ARG A 73 2.11 -27.80 1.30
CA ARG A 73 3.46 -27.49 0.78
C ARG A 73 3.60 -26.03 0.42
N SER A 74 2.48 -25.31 0.30
CA SER A 74 2.43 -23.87 0.07
C SER A 74 1.12 -23.25 0.57
N ALA A 75 1.13 -21.92 0.72
CA ALA A 75 -0.06 -21.12 0.95
C ALA A 75 -1.08 -21.27 -0.21
N GLU A 76 -0.64 -21.48 -1.45
CA GLU A 76 -1.53 -21.70 -2.59
C GLU A 76 -2.39 -22.94 -2.43
N GLU A 77 -1.77 -24.07 -2.06
CA GLU A 77 -2.48 -25.33 -1.80
C GLU A 77 -3.47 -25.16 -0.64
N LEU A 78 -3.07 -24.43 0.39
CA LEU A 78 -3.94 -24.14 1.54
C LEU A 78 -5.15 -23.30 1.12
N ALA A 79 -4.94 -22.25 0.32
CA ALA A 79 -6.03 -21.43 -0.21
C ALA A 79 -7.01 -22.26 -1.04
N ALA A 80 -6.49 -23.09 -1.96
CA ALA A 80 -7.30 -23.94 -2.81
C ALA A 80 -8.13 -24.96 -1.99
N ARG A 81 -7.50 -25.65 -1.03
CA ARG A 81 -8.16 -26.66 -0.19
C ARG A 81 -9.31 -26.09 0.64
N HIS A 82 -9.19 -24.84 1.07
CA HIS A 82 -10.18 -24.20 1.94
C HIS A 82 -11.09 -23.21 1.19
N HIS A 83 -11.06 -23.21 -0.14
CA HIS A 83 -11.81 -22.26 -0.99
C HIS A 83 -11.62 -20.81 -0.51
N ALA A 84 -10.39 -20.46 -0.11
CA ALA A 84 -10.05 -19.16 0.43
C ALA A 84 -9.52 -18.22 -0.65
N SER A 85 -9.83 -16.93 -0.54
CA SER A 85 -9.33 -15.92 -1.50
C SER A 85 -7.85 -15.60 -1.30
N TRP A 86 -7.30 -15.97 -0.13
CA TRP A 86 -5.90 -15.82 0.21
C TRP A 86 -5.47 -16.80 1.29
N ALA A 87 -4.15 -17.01 1.41
CA ALA A 87 -3.59 -17.83 2.47
C ALA A 87 -2.26 -17.30 3.00
N ALA A 88 -2.00 -17.59 4.26
CA ALA A 88 -0.70 -17.39 4.90
C ALA A 88 -0.29 -18.65 5.66
N VAL A 89 0.93 -19.13 5.45
CA VAL A 89 1.56 -20.21 6.20
C VAL A 89 2.74 -19.60 6.95
N ILE A 90 2.73 -19.71 8.27
CA ILE A 90 3.70 -19.04 9.15
C ILE A 90 4.35 -20.09 10.06
N GLU A 91 5.67 -20.13 10.09
CA GLU A 91 6.40 -20.92 11.06
C GLU A 91 6.33 -20.24 12.45
N ALA A 92 6.07 -21.02 13.49
CA ALA A 92 6.14 -20.54 14.86
C ALA A 92 7.53 -19.95 15.16
N GLY A 93 7.58 -18.78 15.80
CA GLY A 93 8.82 -18.06 16.03
C GLY A 93 9.21 -17.10 14.90
N ALA A 94 8.53 -17.10 13.75
CA ALA A 94 8.86 -16.18 12.65
C ALA A 94 8.49 -14.73 13.00
N LEU A 95 7.28 -14.52 13.54
CA LEU A 95 6.84 -13.19 13.96
C LEU A 95 7.64 -12.70 15.18
N GLU A 96 7.96 -13.59 16.12
CA GLU A 96 8.79 -13.29 17.27
C GLU A 96 10.20 -12.85 16.83
N ALA A 97 10.81 -13.54 15.88
CA ALA A 97 12.12 -13.17 15.34
C ALA A 97 12.09 -11.79 14.66
N ILE A 98 11.01 -11.45 13.94
CA ILE A 98 10.83 -10.11 13.36
C ILE A 98 10.79 -9.06 14.46
N VAL A 99 9.96 -9.26 15.48
CA VAL A 99 9.78 -8.29 16.58
C VAL A 99 11.06 -8.13 17.40
N GLU A 100 11.76 -9.23 17.71
CA GLU A 100 13.01 -9.23 18.46
C GLU A 100 14.12 -8.47 17.69
N ARG A 101 14.32 -8.80 16.41
CA ARG A 101 15.29 -8.10 15.56
C ARG A 101 14.92 -6.64 15.34
N PHE A 102 13.63 -6.34 15.21
CA PHE A 102 13.13 -4.98 15.09
C PHE A 102 13.48 -4.17 16.34
N GLY A 103 13.20 -4.71 17.53
CA GLY A 103 13.56 -4.10 18.81
C GLY A 103 15.07 -3.89 18.98
N ALA A 104 15.88 -4.87 18.57
CA ALA A 104 17.35 -4.79 18.67
C ALA A 104 17.99 -3.78 17.71
N ARG A 105 17.37 -3.53 16.55
CA ARG A 105 17.94 -2.67 15.48
C ARG A 105 17.36 -1.26 15.45
N THR A 106 16.19 -1.03 16.05
CA THR A 106 15.56 0.30 16.11
C THR A 106 16.37 1.24 17.01
N ARG A 107 16.62 2.45 16.52
CA ARG A 107 17.33 3.50 17.26
C ARG A 107 16.36 4.59 17.70
N ARG A 108 16.71 5.32 18.77
CA ARG A 108 15.91 6.45 19.28
C ARG A 108 15.72 7.57 18.26
N GLY A 109 16.68 7.75 17.33
CA GLY A 109 16.61 8.78 16.29
C GLY A 109 15.92 8.33 15.00
N ASP A 110 15.43 7.09 14.92
CA ASP A 110 14.81 6.60 13.70
C ASP A 110 13.43 7.23 13.51
N ASP A 111 13.25 7.90 12.38
CA ASP A 111 11.95 8.38 11.93
C ASP A 111 11.00 7.22 11.56
N PHE A 112 9.70 7.51 11.41
CA PHE A 112 8.69 6.50 11.10
C PHE A 112 8.98 5.74 9.80
N LEU A 113 9.56 6.40 8.80
CA LEU A 113 9.91 5.78 7.53
C LEU A 113 11.04 4.76 7.72
N ALA A 114 12.10 5.12 8.44
CA ALA A 114 13.20 4.23 8.76
C ALA A 114 12.73 2.99 9.53
N GLN A 115 11.86 3.18 10.53
CA GLN A 115 11.25 2.08 11.28
C GLN A 115 10.38 1.18 10.39
N SER A 116 9.56 1.77 9.52
CA SER A 116 8.68 1.01 8.60
C SER A 116 9.50 0.19 7.60
N LEU A 117 10.56 0.76 7.05
CA LEU A 117 11.47 0.06 6.13
C LEU A 117 12.22 -1.07 6.81
N LEU A 118 12.68 -0.87 8.05
CA LEU A 118 13.32 -1.93 8.84
C LEU A 118 12.35 -3.10 9.06
N LEU A 119 11.09 -2.82 9.44
CA LEU A 119 10.08 -3.85 9.64
C LEU A 119 9.79 -4.63 8.35
N LEU A 120 9.62 -3.93 7.23
CA LEU A 120 9.42 -4.55 5.91
C LEU A 120 10.61 -5.42 5.48
N GLN A 121 11.83 -4.95 5.75
CA GLN A 121 13.04 -5.72 5.46
C GLN A 121 13.06 -7.02 6.28
N LEU A 122 12.80 -6.95 7.59
CA LEU A 122 12.78 -8.13 8.46
C LEU A 122 11.69 -9.13 8.05
N ALA A 123 10.49 -8.65 7.72
CA ALA A 123 9.42 -9.52 7.21
C ALA A 123 9.81 -10.20 5.89
N ARG A 124 10.51 -9.48 5.01
CA ARG A 124 11.01 -10.04 3.75
C ARG A 124 12.09 -11.10 3.96
N GLU A 125 12.98 -10.91 4.92
CA GLU A 125 14.00 -11.91 5.29
C GLU A 125 13.33 -13.24 5.70
N GLU A 126 12.27 -13.19 6.50
CA GLU A 126 11.51 -14.39 6.88
C GLU A 126 10.71 -15.02 5.72
N LEU A 127 10.18 -14.20 4.79
CA LEU A 127 9.60 -14.68 3.53
C LEU A 127 10.63 -15.40 2.65
N HIS A 128 11.85 -14.85 2.51
CA HIS A 128 12.93 -15.45 1.71
C HIS A 128 13.48 -16.72 2.36
N ALA A 129 13.51 -16.77 3.69
CA ALA A 129 13.86 -17.96 4.45
C ALA A 129 12.80 -19.07 4.37
N GLY A 130 11.64 -18.81 3.75
CA GLY A 130 10.54 -19.76 3.65
C GLY A 130 9.81 -20.02 4.98
N ARG A 131 10.05 -19.16 5.98
CA ARG A 131 9.39 -19.24 7.30
C ARG A 131 8.02 -18.57 7.29
N ILE A 132 7.78 -17.74 6.28
CA ILE A 132 6.46 -17.18 5.95
C ILE A 132 6.23 -17.49 4.47
N ASP A 133 5.06 -18.01 4.14
CA ASP A 133 4.58 -18.16 2.77
C ASP A 133 3.21 -17.49 2.64
N LEU A 134 3.01 -16.72 1.57
CA LEU A 134 1.83 -15.91 1.33
C LEU A 134 1.33 -16.18 -0.09
N TRP A 135 0.03 -16.46 -0.21
CA TRP A 135 -0.60 -16.61 -1.51
C TRP A 135 -1.80 -15.69 -1.66
N PRO A 136 -1.98 -15.10 -2.86
CA PRO A 136 -1.03 -14.93 -3.95
C PRO A 136 0.14 -14.04 -3.51
N ALA A 137 1.32 -14.35 -4.03
CA ALA A 137 2.54 -13.58 -3.81
C ALA A 137 2.45 -12.25 -4.56
N ARG A 138 1.96 -11.20 -3.90
CA ARG A 138 1.95 -9.84 -4.46
C ARG A 138 3.38 -9.31 -4.58
N LEU A 139 3.64 -8.53 -5.63
CA LEU A 139 4.97 -7.94 -5.93
C LEU A 139 6.11 -8.97 -6.13
N ARG A 140 5.79 -10.22 -6.51
CA ARG A 140 6.80 -11.25 -6.82
C ARG A 140 7.68 -10.76 -7.97
N GLY A 141 8.98 -10.68 -7.72
CA GLY A 141 9.96 -10.18 -8.71
C GLY A 141 10.25 -8.68 -8.65
N VAL A 142 9.54 -7.90 -7.82
CA VAL A 142 9.88 -6.49 -7.59
C VAL A 142 11.04 -6.42 -6.57
N PRO A 143 12.22 -5.87 -6.94
CA PRO A 143 13.30 -5.70 -5.99
C PRO A 143 12.86 -4.73 -4.87
N MET A 144 13.23 -5.01 -3.62
CA MET A 144 13.00 -4.02 -2.57
C MET A 144 13.87 -2.80 -2.87
N PRO A 145 13.28 -1.59 -2.97
CA PRO A 145 14.09 -0.40 -3.00
C PRO A 145 14.85 -0.30 -1.66
N SER A 146 16.12 0.11 -1.73
CA SER A 146 16.90 0.37 -0.52
C SER A 146 16.28 1.53 0.26
N ALA A 147 16.58 1.63 1.55
CA ALA A 147 16.12 2.77 2.35
C ALA A 147 16.55 4.12 1.75
N GLY A 148 17.73 4.17 1.12
CA GLY A 148 18.20 5.35 0.39
C GLY A 148 17.36 5.67 -0.84
N VAL A 149 16.96 4.66 -1.63
CA VAL A 149 16.08 4.84 -2.80
C VAL A 149 14.70 5.34 -2.36
N VAL A 150 14.11 4.74 -1.31
CA VAL A 150 12.81 5.18 -0.80
C VAL A 150 12.88 6.60 -0.25
N ARG A 151 13.92 6.92 0.54
CA ARG A 151 14.11 8.27 1.09
C ARG A 151 14.31 9.30 -0.03
N GLY A 152 15.17 9.03 -1.00
CA GLY A 152 15.40 9.92 -2.14
C GLY A 152 14.16 10.11 -3.01
N THR A 153 13.38 9.03 -3.22
CA THR A 153 12.09 9.11 -3.91
C THR A 153 11.12 9.99 -3.13
N LEU A 154 10.96 9.77 -1.84
CA LEU A 154 10.09 10.58 -0.99
C LEU A 154 10.56 12.04 -0.91
N GLU A 155 11.86 12.30 -0.86
CA GLU A 155 12.41 13.66 -0.93
C GLU A 155 12.08 14.36 -2.24
N SER A 156 12.12 13.62 -3.35
CA SER A 156 11.76 14.13 -4.67
C SER A 156 10.26 14.33 -4.85
N LEU A 157 9.41 13.52 -4.20
CA LEU A 157 7.95 13.56 -4.35
C LEU A 157 7.28 14.46 -3.31
N ALA A 158 7.82 14.51 -2.10
CA ALA A 158 7.32 15.24 -0.95
C ALA A 158 8.45 16.07 -0.34
N GLY A 159 8.56 17.31 -0.80
CA GLY A 159 9.37 18.32 -0.12
C GLY A 159 8.92 18.53 1.33
N VAL A 160 9.75 19.20 2.13
CA VAL A 160 9.38 19.56 3.51
C VAL A 160 8.11 20.42 3.49
N GLY A 161 7.13 20.05 4.31
CA GLY A 161 5.83 20.70 4.42
C GLY A 161 4.78 20.23 3.41
N LYS A 162 5.16 19.39 2.43
CA LYS A 162 4.25 18.87 1.39
C LYS A 162 3.56 17.58 1.83
N THR A 163 2.46 17.29 1.15
CA THR A 163 1.62 16.11 1.40
C THR A 163 1.52 15.25 0.14
N MET A 164 1.53 13.93 0.33
CA MET A 164 1.13 12.98 -0.71
C MET A 164 -0.17 12.30 -0.31
N VAL A 165 -1.01 11.92 -1.26
CA VAL A 165 -2.25 11.18 -0.99
C VAL A 165 -2.44 10.03 -1.96
N ILE A 166 -2.94 8.91 -1.43
CA ILE A 166 -3.61 7.88 -2.21
C ILE A 166 -5.08 7.96 -1.86
N GLY A 167 -5.95 8.18 -2.86
CA GLY A 167 -7.40 8.32 -2.68
C GLY A 167 -8.16 7.34 -3.57
N LEU A 168 -8.90 6.42 -2.94
CA LEU A 168 -9.57 5.34 -3.65
C LEU A 168 -11.09 5.49 -3.53
N PHE A 169 -11.75 5.37 -4.68
CA PHE A 169 -13.19 5.54 -4.80
C PHE A 169 -13.88 4.19 -5.05
N GLU A 170 -15.12 4.05 -4.58
CA GLU A 170 -15.98 2.89 -4.84
C GLU A 170 -17.44 3.34 -4.76
N GLY A 171 -18.27 2.99 -5.75
CA GLY A 171 -19.69 3.34 -5.73
C GLY A 171 -20.00 4.84 -5.72
N GLY A 172 -19.14 5.67 -6.31
CA GLY A 172 -19.31 7.13 -6.34
C GLY A 172 -18.88 7.87 -5.06
N GLU A 173 -18.33 7.15 -4.06
CA GLU A 173 -17.88 7.74 -2.80
C GLU A 173 -16.38 7.56 -2.59
N LEU A 174 -15.80 8.38 -1.69
CA LEU A 174 -14.45 8.14 -1.19
C LEU A 174 -14.45 6.90 -0.28
N TRP A 175 -14.04 5.77 -0.86
CA TRP A 175 -13.95 4.50 -0.17
C TRP A 175 -12.87 4.52 0.90
N THR A 176 -11.64 4.90 0.57
CA THR A 176 -10.56 5.13 1.55
C THR A 176 -9.51 6.08 1.02
N SER A 177 -8.74 6.71 1.92
CA SER A 177 -7.57 7.49 1.55
C SER A 177 -6.51 7.42 2.63
N VAL A 178 -5.25 7.59 2.23
CA VAL A 178 -4.14 7.82 3.15
C VAL A 178 -3.34 8.99 2.62
N ALA A 179 -3.33 10.09 3.39
CA ALA A 179 -2.47 11.22 3.13
C ALA A 179 -1.30 11.22 4.11
N MET A 180 -0.10 11.50 3.60
CA MET A 180 1.14 11.54 4.38
C MET A 180 1.80 12.89 4.18
N ARG A 181 1.90 13.66 5.26
CA ARG A 181 2.64 14.92 5.26
C ARG A 181 4.05 14.70 5.78
N ARG A 182 5.00 15.38 5.17
CA ARG A 182 6.40 15.36 5.57
C ARG A 182 6.83 16.70 6.18
N ASP A 183 7.66 16.66 7.21
CA ASP A 183 8.46 17.79 7.70
C ASP A 183 9.96 17.55 7.56
N ALA A 184 10.78 18.37 8.21
CA ALA A 184 12.23 18.27 8.15
C ALA A 184 12.79 16.96 8.75
N ARG A 185 12.05 16.30 9.66
CA ARG A 185 12.46 15.06 10.34
C ARG A 185 11.90 13.81 9.67
N GLY A 186 10.83 13.93 8.90
CA GLY A 186 10.23 12.79 8.20
C GLY A 186 8.72 12.94 8.06
N ILE A 187 8.02 11.81 7.97
CA ILE A 187 6.55 11.82 8.00
C ILE A 187 6.13 12.23 9.42
N ASN A 188 5.31 13.27 9.54
CA ASN A 188 4.82 13.78 10.83
C ASN A 188 3.30 13.70 10.97
N LEU A 189 2.57 13.50 9.87
CA LEU A 189 1.12 13.29 9.87
C LEU A 189 0.74 12.20 8.87
N ILE A 190 -0.08 11.28 9.34
CA ILE A 190 -0.81 10.31 8.53
C ILE A 190 -2.30 10.56 8.75
N LEU A 191 -2.95 11.07 7.71
CA LEU A 191 -4.35 11.48 7.72
C LEU A 191 -5.20 10.47 6.93
N GLY A 192 -6.18 9.90 7.60
CA GLY A 192 -7.17 8.99 7.04
C GLY A 192 -8.40 9.70 6.46
N PRO A 193 -9.34 8.94 5.92
CA PRO A 193 -10.44 9.48 5.14
C PRO A 193 -11.57 10.12 5.97
N ASP A 194 -11.76 9.78 7.25
CA ASP A 194 -12.94 10.23 8.01
C ASP A 194 -13.04 11.76 8.15
N GLU A 195 -11.90 12.39 8.49
CA GLU A 195 -11.79 13.84 8.59
C GLU A 195 -12.02 14.51 7.23
N VAL A 196 -11.52 13.88 6.16
CA VAL A 196 -11.47 14.49 4.82
C VAL A 196 -12.81 14.33 4.09
N ARG A 197 -13.53 13.22 4.30
CA ARG A 197 -14.86 12.98 3.71
C ARG A 197 -15.85 14.09 4.06
N LYS A 198 -15.79 14.61 5.29
CA LYS A 198 -16.68 15.68 5.77
C LYS A 198 -16.48 16.97 4.97
N ASP A 199 -15.24 17.22 4.55
CA ASP A 199 -14.85 18.45 3.86
C ASP A 199 -14.99 18.35 2.34
N MET A 200 -15.04 17.14 1.79
CA MET A 200 -15.25 16.94 0.35
C MET A 200 -16.64 17.37 -0.14
N GLY A 201 -17.61 17.49 0.78
CA GLY A 201 -18.99 17.84 0.45
C GLY A 201 -19.71 16.74 -0.34
N LEU A 202 -20.74 17.13 -1.10
CA LEU A 202 -21.51 16.21 -1.94
C LEU A 202 -20.72 15.85 -3.20
N LEU A 203 -20.54 14.55 -3.43
CA LEU A 203 -19.83 14.01 -4.59
C LEU A 203 -20.80 13.80 -5.76
N ALA A 204 -20.30 14.00 -6.98
CA ALA A 204 -21.10 13.81 -8.19
C ALA A 204 -21.27 12.32 -8.56
N GLY A 205 -20.50 11.43 -7.93
CA GLY A 205 -20.45 10.02 -8.27
C GLY A 205 -19.51 9.69 -9.43
N ASP A 206 -18.76 10.68 -9.92
CA ASP A 206 -17.74 10.53 -10.96
C ASP A 206 -16.37 10.82 -10.33
N TRP A 207 -15.68 9.75 -9.90
CA TRP A 207 -14.39 9.87 -9.20
C TRP A 207 -13.33 10.64 -9.99
N ARG A 208 -13.39 10.62 -11.33
CA ARG A 208 -12.46 11.35 -12.21
C ARG A 208 -12.66 12.86 -12.13
N ARG A 209 -13.76 13.31 -11.56
CA ARG A 209 -14.00 14.71 -11.17
C ARG A 209 -13.83 14.89 -9.67
N ASP A 210 -14.35 13.94 -8.90
CA ASP A 210 -14.46 14.04 -7.45
C ASP A 210 -13.11 13.99 -6.72
N TYR A 211 -12.07 13.45 -7.35
CA TYR A 211 -10.70 13.49 -6.79
C TYR A 211 -10.22 14.92 -6.50
N ARG A 212 -10.71 15.94 -7.20
CA ARG A 212 -10.34 17.34 -6.97
C ARG A 212 -10.88 17.86 -5.63
N HIS A 213 -12.04 17.37 -5.19
CA HIS A 213 -12.58 17.67 -3.87
C HIS A 213 -11.69 17.06 -2.79
N LEU A 214 -11.24 15.82 -3.00
CA LEU A 214 -10.25 15.19 -2.11
C LEU A 214 -8.94 15.99 -2.08
N SER A 215 -8.37 16.37 -3.23
CA SER A 215 -7.14 17.16 -3.27
C SER A 215 -7.26 18.45 -2.45
N ARG A 216 -8.35 19.21 -2.62
CA ARG A 216 -8.57 20.45 -1.87
C ARG A 216 -8.71 20.22 -0.36
N ALA A 217 -9.51 19.23 0.03
CA ALA A 217 -9.69 18.90 1.44
C ALA A 217 -8.37 18.44 2.10
N ILE A 218 -7.50 17.74 1.37
CA ILE A 218 -6.15 17.41 1.83
C ILE A 218 -5.27 18.65 1.95
N GLU A 219 -5.31 19.56 0.97
CA GLU A 219 -4.51 20.80 1.02
C GLU A 219 -4.89 21.68 2.21
N GLU A 220 -6.18 21.78 2.51
CA GLU A 220 -6.71 22.54 3.65
C GLU A 220 -6.28 21.94 5.00
N ARG A 221 -6.25 20.61 5.13
CA ARG A 221 -5.95 19.93 6.41
C ARG A 221 -4.49 19.60 6.64
N ALA A 222 -3.79 19.17 5.60
CA ALA A 222 -2.45 18.61 5.69
C ALA A 222 -1.40 19.47 4.98
N GLY A 223 -1.80 20.57 4.33
CA GLY A 223 -0.90 21.43 3.57
C GLY A 223 -0.72 20.98 2.13
N GLU A 224 0.04 21.76 1.37
CA GLU A 224 0.13 21.67 -0.09
C GLU A 224 0.39 20.24 -0.61
N LEU A 225 -0.45 19.81 -1.54
CA LEU A 225 -0.36 18.48 -2.14
C LEU A 225 0.73 18.47 -3.20
N SER A 226 1.77 17.65 -3.02
CA SER A 226 2.83 17.48 -4.01
C SER A 226 2.61 16.28 -4.92
N LEU A 227 1.90 15.25 -4.46
CA LEU A 227 1.53 14.10 -5.28
C LEU A 227 0.21 13.49 -4.81
N GLY A 228 -0.74 13.35 -5.71
CA GLY A 228 -1.94 12.54 -5.50
C GLY A 228 -1.98 11.35 -6.44
N CYS A 229 -2.44 10.20 -5.96
CA CYS A 229 -2.76 9.02 -6.74
C CYS A 229 -4.22 8.63 -6.49
N PHE A 230 -5.05 8.74 -7.53
CA PHE A 230 -6.49 8.55 -7.43
C PHE A 230 -6.96 7.49 -8.40
N ALA A 231 -7.81 6.58 -7.94
CA ALA A 231 -8.36 5.53 -8.77
C ALA A 231 -9.62 4.95 -8.12
N GLU A 232 -10.32 4.10 -8.85
CA GLU A 232 -11.24 3.15 -8.23
C GLU A 232 -10.48 2.08 -7.45
N ALA A 233 -11.04 1.65 -6.32
CA ALA A 233 -10.45 0.61 -5.48
C ALA A 233 -10.22 -0.70 -6.27
N GLU A 234 -11.10 -1.03 -7.22
CA GLU A 234 -10.98 -2.22 -8.06
C GLU A 234 -9.78 -2.13 -9.02
N THR A 235 -9.51 -0.96 -9.59
CA THR A 235 -8.35 -0.74 -10.47
C THR A 235 -7.05 -1.03 -9.74
N ILE A 236 -6.87 -0.49 -8.53
CA ILE A 236 -5.67 -0.76 -7.73
C ILE A 236 -5.53 -2.25 -7.43
N ARG A 237 -6.62 -2.91 -7.02
CA ARG A 237 -6.61 -4.34 -6.73
C ARG A 237 -6.18 -5.20 -7.93
N LYS A 238 -6.63 -4.85 -9.15
CA LYS A 238 -6.22 -5.52 -10.39
C LYS A 238 -4.73 -5.31 -10.65
N LEU A 239 -4.25 -4.08 -10.52
CA LEU A 239 -2.85 -3.71 -10.77
C LEU A 239 -1.85 -4.32 -9.77
N GLU A 240 -2.27 -4.59 -8.53
CA GLU A 240 -1.41 -5.18 -7.48
C GLU A 240 -0.98 -6.62 -7.77
N VAL A 241 -1.72 -7.33 -8.63
CA VAL A 241 -1.46 -8.73 -9.00
C VAL A 241 -1.19 -8.92 -10.49
N ASP A 242 -1.23 -7.86 -11.29
CA ASP A 242 -0.94 -7.92 -12.73
C ASP A 242 0.57 -8.08 -12.97
N PRO A 243 1.02 -9.20 -13.55
CA PRO A 243 2.45 -9.44 -13.82
C PRO A 243 2.97 -8.67 -15.04
N SER A 244 2.10 -8.00 -15.80
CA SER A 244 2.45 -7.38 -17.08
C SER A 244 3.32 -6.13 -16.89
N PRO A 245 4.52 -6.07 -17.51
CA PRO A 245 5.33 -4.85 -17.52
C PRO A 245 4.53 -3.68 -18.11
N GLY A 246 4.51 -2.55 -17.40
CA GLY A 246 3.83 -1.33 -17.86
C GLY A 246 2.31 -1.28 -17.62
N ALA A 247 1.71 -2.25 -16.90
CA ALA A 247 0.28 -2.22 -16.55
C ALA A 247 -0.12 -0.90 -15.84
N TRP A 248 0.69 -0.46 -14.88
CA TRP A 248 0.51 0.82 -14.19
C TRP A 248 0.60 2.03 -15.14
N ALA A 249 1.58 2.06 -16.03
CA ALA A 249 1.74 3.14 -17.00
C ALA A 249 0.54 3.23 -17.96
N ARG A 250 0.03 2.07 -18.40
CA ARG A 250 -1.19 2.00 -19.21
C ARG A 250 -2.40 2.53 -18.43
N ALA A 251 -2.58 2.12 -17.18
CA ALA A 251 -3.69 2.58 -16.34
C ALA A 251 -3.67 4.11 -16.13
N VAL A 252 -2.48 4.71 -16.01
CA VAL A 252 -2.32 6.17 -15.99
C VAL A 252 -2.69 6.79 -17.34
N ALA A 253 -2.20 6.22 -18.44
CA ALA A 253 -2.45 6.74 -19.79
C ALA A 253 -3.94 6.76 -20.17
N VAL A 254 -4.71 5.74 -19.78
CA VAL A 254 -6.16 5.68 -20.02
C VAL A 254 -6.99 6.34 -18.92
N ARG A 255 -6.34 6.98 -17.93
CA ARG A 255 -6.98 7.66 -16.79
C ARG A 255 -7.85 6.75 -15.92
N ASP A 256 -7.48 5.49 -15.80
CA ASP A 256 -7.97 4.59 -14.74
C ASP A 256 -7.26 4.84 -13.41
N VAL A 257 -6.05 5.40 -13.50
CA VAL A 257 -5.32 6.02 -12.39
C VAL A 257 -5.03 7.47 -12.76
N ILE A 258 -5.39 8.42 -11.91
CA ILE A 258 -5.05 9.83 -12.05
C ILE A 258 -3.92 10.15 -11.08
N LEU A 259 -2.82 10.66 -11.61
CA LEU A 259 -1.74 11.23 -10.81
C LEU A 259 -1.85 12.76 -10.88
N ALA A 260 -2.08 13.42 -9.75
CA ALA A 260 -2.28 14.87 -9.71
C ALA A 260 -2.07 15.47 -8.30
N PRO A 261 -1.29 16.55 -8.15
CA PRO A 261 -0.31 17.02 -9.12
C PRO A 261 0.77 15.95 -9.37
N VAL A 262 1.46 16.05 -10.49
CA VAL A 262 2.61 15.18 -10.80
C VAL A 262 3.87 15.98 -10.56
N PRO A 263 4.72 15.61 -9.58
CA PRO A 263 6.04 16.21 -9.44
C PRO A 263 6.82 16.11 -10.75
N ALA A 264 7.61 17.12 -11.09
CA ALA A 264 8.44 17.12 -12.30
C ALA A 264 9.29 15.84 -12.43
N ALA A 265 9.74 15.27 -11.30
CA ALA A 265 10.48 14.02 -11.24
C ALA A 265 9.71 12.77 -11.76
N LEU A 266 8.38 12.79 -11.74
CA LEU A 266 7.53 11.71 -12.27
C LEU A 266 6.99 12.00 -13.67
N ALA A 267 7.19 13.20 -14.22
CA ALA A 267 6.65 13.55 -15.53
C ALA A 267 7.31 12.74 -16.68
N ILE A 268 8.61 12.43 -16.56
CA ILE A 268 9.40 11.77 -17.60
C ILE A 268 9.16 10.25 -17.67
N PRO A 269 9.13 9.49 -16.55
CA PRO A 269 8.90 8.04 -16.61
C PRO A 269 7.49 7.63 -17.04
N LEU A 270 6.51 8.54 -16.95
CA LEU A 270 5.10 8.25 -17.18
C LEU A 270 4.59 8.60 -18.59
N GLY A 271 5.44 9.16 -19.46
CA GLY A 271 5.07 9.45 -20.85
C GLY A 271 3.92 10.45 -21.02
N ILE A 272 3.66 11.29 -20.01
CA ILE A 272 2.60 12.32 -20.05
C ILE A 272 3.07 13.45 -20.98
N ASP A 273 2.22 13.83 -21.94
CA ASP A 273 2.48 14.83 -23.00
C ASP A 273 3.36 16.00 -22.54
N ALA A 274 4.58 16.01 -23.08
CA ALA A 274 5.76 16.70 -22.55
C ALA A 274 5.76 18.23 -22.72
N GLY A 275 4.71 18.86 -23.29
CA GLY A 275 4.76 20.28 -23.67
C GLY A 275 4.73 21.27 -22.49
N ARG A 276 3.97 20.96 -21.42
CA ARG A 276 3.80 21.88 -20.27
C ARG A 276 4.64 21.50 -19.05
N ALA A 277 4.81 20.20 -18.79
CA ALA A 277 5.57 19.71 -17.65
C ALA A 277 7.10 19.78 -17.87
N ALA A 278 7.58 19.60 -19.10
CA ALA A 278 8.99 19.79 -19.42
C ALA A 278 9.42 21.25 -19.27
N LEU A 279 8.53 22.21 -19.55
CA LEU A 279 8.82 23.63 -19.39
C LEU A 279 9.00 24.02 -17.91
N SER A 280 8.22 23.43 -16.99
CA SER A 280 8.41 23.64 -15.55
C SER A 280 9.64 22.92 -14.99
N ALA A 281 9.96 21.74 -15.50
CA ALA A 281 11.17 21.01 -15.12
C ALA A 281 12.44 21.72 -15.61
N LEU A 282 12.43 22.26 -16.83
CA LEU A 282 13.53 23.04 -17.39
C LEU A 282 13.71 24.39 -16.67
N ARG A 283 12.62 25.06 -16.24
CA ARG A 283 12.72 26.27 -15.40
C ARG A 283 13.29 25.98 -14.02
N ALA A 284 12.85 24.92 -13.35
CA ALA A 284 13.39 24.54 -12.04
C ALA A 284 14.87 24.10 -12.07
N ILE A 285 15.35 23.65 -13.24
CA ILE A 285 16.77 23.35 -13.49
C ILE A 285 17.54 24.62 -13.87
N ALA A 286 16.97 25.51 -14.68
CA ALA A 286 17.57 26.80 -15.02
C ALA A 286 17.75 27.70 -13.78
N ASP A 287 16.74 27.76 -12.90
CA ASP A 287 16.80 28.50 -11.62
C ASP A 287 17.81 27.89 -10.63
N ARG A 288 18.26 26.66 -10.87
CA ARG A 288 19.32 25.98 -10.09
C ARG A 288 20.71 26.12 -10.70
N ILE A 289 20.81 26.57 -11.96
CA ILE A 289 22.07 26.69 -12.71
C ILE A 289 22.57 28.14 -12.80
N ASP A 290 21.82 29.14 -12.31
CA ASP A 290 22.35 30.51 -12.11
C ASP A 290 22.75 30.79 -10.65
N PRO A 291 23.97 30.41 -10.23
CA PRO A 291 24.77 31.20 -9.35
C PRO A 291 25.76 32.01 -10.21
N VAL A 292 25.51 33.32 -10.34
CA VAL A 292 26.37 34.36 -10.98
C VAL A 292 26.06 34.64 -12.46
N GLY A 293 25.21 35.65 -12.71
CA GLY A 293 24.97 36.23 -14.04
C GLY A 293 23.73 37.11 -14.11
#